data_AF-A0AAV5W5P1-F1
#
_entry.id   AF-A0AAV5W5P1-F1
#
_cell.length_a   1.000
_cell.length_b   1.000
_cell.length_c   1.000
_cell.angle_alpha   90.00
_cell.angle_beta   90.00
_cell.angle_gamma   90.00
#
_symmetry.space_group_name_H-M   'P 1'
#
loop_
_entity.id
_entity.type
_entity.pdbx_description
1 polymer ?
#
loop_
_entity_poly.entity_id
_entity_poly.type
_entity_poly.pdbx_seq_one_letter_code
_entity_poly.pdbx_strand_id
1 'polypeptide(L)'
;ILLISLCVLFSFTEAYILFENSVIIDESDIDGKATFDVPLVCDDCHVYISLPQSSARVAAKLSIGKDKNSNMRFNSIARMKGDNEEKGYWDASDDGPLLQIFNKNKKLKSAPFLAWIVQANTTGINSTQIFDASSLLSTMLYSGTITVMNTEPFTVNVFTAQPLIMSATAAGFDMVSDSSCANVVEPQDSVSYLDMSLWVSSPIITF
;
A
#
# COMPACT_ATOMS: atom_id res chain seq x y z
N ILE A 1 -16.41 39.42 33.13
CA ILE A 1 -16.35 37.97 32.82
C ILE A 1 -15.93 37.87 31.36
N LEU A 2 -14.66 37.55 31.12
CA LEU A 2 -14.05 37.51 29.79
C LEU A 2 -14.10 36.05 29.32
N LEU A 3 -14.99 35.73 28.37
CA LEU A 3 -15.07 34.42 27.72
C LEU A 3 -13.97 34.35 26.65
N ILE A 4 -12.84 33.73 26.99
CA ILE A 4 -11.81 33.37 26.02
C ILE A 4 -12.33 32.15 25.25
N SER A 5 -12.89 32.40 24.08
CA SER A 5 -13.29 31.35 23.14
C SER A 5 -12.02 30.77 22.52
N LEU A 6 -11.53 29.68 23.12
CA LEU A 6 -10.38 28.92 22.63
C LEU A 6 -10.82 28.11 21.40
N CYS A 7 -10.81 28.74 20.22
CA CYS A 7 -10.92 28.04 18.95
C CYS A 7 -9.64 27.24 18.72
N VAL A 8 -9.62 25.99 19.18
CA VAL A 8 -8.64 24.99 18.73
C VAL A 8 -9.00 24.66 17.29
N LEU A 9 -8.34 25.33 16.35
CA LEU A 9 -8.30 24.93 14.96
C LEU A 9 -7.53 23.60 14.90
N PHE A 10 -8.24 22.49 15.08
CA PHE A 10 -7.73 21.18 14.72
C PHE A 10 -7.55 21.17 13.21
N SER A 11 -6.33 21.43 12.75
CA SER A 11 -5.92 21.01 11.41
C SER A 11 -6.07 19.50 11.38
N PHE A 12 -7.12 19.01 10.73
CA PHE A 12 -7.24 17.60 10.38
C PHE A 12 -6.14 17.33 9.38
N THR A 13 -4.97 16.90 9.85
CA THR A 13 -3.95 16.33 8.98
C THR A 13 -4.59 15.15 8.29
N GLU A 14 -4.68 15.22 6.96
CA GLU A 14 -5.08 14.08 6.15
C GLU A 14 -4.07 12.95 6.41
N ALA A 15 -4.56 11.74 6.71
CA ALA A 15 -3.74 10.65 7.25
C ALA A 15 -3.06 9.80 6.17
N TYR A 16 -3.43 9.99 4.91
CA TYR A 16 -2.83 9.32 3.77
C TYR A 16 -1.38 9.75 3.56
N ILE A 17 -0.60 8.89 2.90
CA ILE A 17 0.77 9.19 2.51
C ILE A 17 0.81 9.35 0.99
N LEU A 18 1.09 10.57 0.53
CA LEU A 18 1.19 10.90 -0.88
C LEU A 18 2.66 11.01 -1.29
N PHE A 19 2.98 10.29 -2.37
CA PHE A 19 4.26 10.32 -3.06
C PHE A 19 4.09 10.96 -4.44
N GLU A 20 5.19 11.08 -5.19
CA GLU A 20 5.15 11.67 -6.54
C GLU A 20 4.23 10.88 -7.49
N ASN A 21 4.35 9.55 -7.48
CA ASN A 21 3.64 8.67 -8.42
C ASN A 21 2.70 7.66 -7.73
N SER A 22 2.54 7.75 -6.41
CA SER A 22 1.66 6.85 -5.68
C SER A 22 1.04 7.48 -4.45
N VAL A 23 0.00 6.83 -3.93
CA VAL A 23 -0.61 7.16 -2.65
C VAL A 23 -0.90 5.90 -1.87
N ILE A 24 -0.64 5.96 -0.57
CA ILE A 24 -1.00 4.93 0.40
C ILE A 24 -2.15 5.44 1.26
N ILE A 25 -3.21 4.62 1.35
CA ILE A 25 -4.45 4.92 2.07
C ILE A 25 -4.76 3.75 3.00
N ASP A 26 -5.18 4.06 4.22
CA ASP A 26 -5.53 3.05 5.23
C ASP A 26 -6.97 3.22 5.77
N GLU A 27 -7.34 2.45 6.79
CA GLU A 27 -8.69 2.51 7.34
C GLU A 27 -9.06 3.85 7.99
N SER A 28 -8.07 4.57 8.51
CA SER A 28 -8.25 5.84 9.23
C SER A 28 -8.66 6.96 8.27
N ASP A 29 -8.22 6.87 7.01
CA ASP A 29 -8.61 7.80 5.95
C ASP A 29 -10.09 7.70 5.59
N ILE A 30 -10.72 6.54 5.80
CA ILE A 30 -12.07 6.20 5.33
C ILE A 30 -13.11 6.10 6.45
N ASP A 31 -12.72 5.87 7.71
CA ASP A 31 -13.69 5.74 8.81
C ASP A 31 -14.53 7.01 8.97
N GLY A 32 -15.85 6.83 9.03
CA GLY A 32 -16.79 7.94 9.14
C GLY A 32 -17.06 8.70 7.82
N LYS A 33 -16.38 8.37 6.71
CA LYS A 33 -16.59 8.99 5.40
C LYS A 33 -17.38 8.06 4.48
N ALA A 34 -18.32 8.62 3.72
CA ALA A 34 -19.07 7.86 2.71
C ALA A 34 -18.31 7.73 1.39
N THR A 35 -17.52 8.76 1.09
CA THR A 35 -16.65 8.88 -0.08
C THR A 35 -15.33 9.47 0.35
N PHE A 36 -14.25 9.07 -0.31
CA PHE A 36 -12.92 9.63 -0.17
C PHE A 36 -12.35 9.83 -1.57
N ASP A 37 -11.97 11.06 -1.89
CA ASP A 37 -11.33 11.39 -3.16
C ASP A 37 -9.86 11.01 -3.08
N VAL A 38 -9.39 10.17 -4.00
CA VAL A 38 -7.99 9.75 -4.04
C VAL A 38 -7.16 10.95 -4.50
N PRO A 39 -6.16 11.40 -3.72
CA PRO A 39 -5.39 12.60 -4.00
C PRO A 39 -4.27 12.35 -5.02
N LEU A 40 -4.55 11.56 -6.06
CA LEU A 40 -3.63 11.20 -7.13
C LEU A 40 -4.35 11.30 -8.46
N VAL A 41 -3.79 12.07 -9.40
CA VAL A 41 -4.29 12.11 -10.77
C VAL A 41 -3.93 10.79 -11.44
N CYS A 42 -4.95 10.06 -11.86
CA CYS A 42 -4.84 8.67 -12.27
C CYS A 42 -5.36 8.45 -13.68
N ASP A 43 -4.57 8.82 -14.70
CA ASP A 43 -4.93 8.50 -16.09
C ASP A 43 -4.78 6.99 -16.38
N ASP A 44 -3.78 6.37 -15.75
CA ASP A 44 -3.56 4.92 -15.72
C ASP A 44 -2.88 4.56 -14.40
N CYS A 45 -3.51 3.72 -13.59
CA CYS A 45 -2.94 3.27 -12.32
C CYS A 45 -3.19 1.79 -12.07
N HIS A 46 -2.25 1.21 -11.35
CA HIS A 46 -2.41 -0.06 -10.69
C HIS A 46 -2.88 0.16 -9.26
N VAL A 47 -4.01 -0.45 -8.92
CA VAL A 47 -4.56 -0.43 -7.56
C VAL A 47 -4.30 -1.76 -6.88
N TYR A 48 -3.50 -1.74 -5.82
CA TYR A 48 -3.22 -2.88 -4.97
C TYR A 48 -3.96 -2.73 -3.64
N ILE A 49 -4.68 -3.77 -3.21
CA ILE A 49 -5.40 -3.78 -1.92
C ILE A 49 -4.93 -4.94 -1.06
N SER A 50 -4.31 -4.69 0.10
CA SER A 50 -4.07 -5.71 1.13
C SER A 50 -5.22 -5.72 2.15
N LEU A 51 -5.71 -6.92 2.48
CA LEU A 51 -6.80 -7.13 3.42
C LEU A 51 -6.48 -8.31 4.35
N PRO A 52 -6.44 -8.10 5.68
CA PRO A 52 -6.38 -9.21 6.61
C PRO A 52 -7.70 -9.97 6.57
N GLN A 53 -7.65 -11.28 6.82
CA GLN A 53 -8.82 -12.15 6.74
C GLN A 53 -9.94 -11.71 7.71
N SER A 54 -9.56 -11.14 8.86
CA SER A 54 -10.46 -10.58 9.86
C SER A 54 -11.31 -9.42 9.33
N SER A 55 -10.80 -8.64 8.38
CA SER A 55 -11.48 -7.47 7.79
C SER A 55 -12.38 -7.81 6.60
N ALA A 56 -12.33 -9.03 6.07
CA ALA A 56 -12.97 -9.38 4.79
C ALA A 56 -14.47 -9.02 4.72
N ARG A 57 -15.21 -9.13 5.83
CA ARG A 57 -16.65 -8.82 5.88
C ARG A 57 -16.94 -7.32 5.77
N VAL A 58 -16.12 -6.48 6.38
CA VAL A 58 -16.30 -5.01 6.39
C VAL A 58 -15.73 -4.43 5.08
N ALA A 59 -14.56 -4.91 4.66
CA ALA A 59 -13.92 -4.51 3.41
C ALA A 59 -14.72 -4.91 2.16
N ALA A 60 -15.57 -5.95 2.22
CA ALA A 60 -16.46 -6.31 1.12
C ALA A 60 -17.48 -5.22 0.72
N LYS A 61 -17.65 -4.18 1.56
CA LYS A 61 -18.49 -3.01 1.28
C LYS A 61 -17.69 -1.75 0.96
N LEU A 62 -16.38 -1.87 0.83
CA LEU A 62 -15.50 -0.86 0.28
C LEU A 62 -15.30 -1.14 -1.21
N SER A 63 -15.28 -0.08 -2.02
CA SER A 63 -15.05 -0.16 -3.45
C SER A 63 -14.35 1.09 -3.94
N ILE A 64 -13.56 1.00 -5.00
CA ILE A 64 -12.85 2.11 -5.64
C ILE A 64 -13.24 2.19 -7.11
N GLY A 65 -13.34 3.40 -7.63
CA GLY A 65 -13.54 3.66 -9.06
C GLY A 65 -13.95 5.10 -9.31
N LYS A 66 -14.35 5.42 -10.53
CA LYS A 66 -14.77 6.78 -10.91
C LYS A 66 -16.02 7.24 -10.18
N ASP A 67 -16.99 6.32 -10.05
CA ASP A 67 -18.30 6.63 -9.50
C ASP A 67 -18.94 5.43 -8.79
N LYS A 68 -20.16 5.63 -8.26
CA LYS A 68 -20.88 4.59 -7.50
C LYS A 68 -21.33 3.40 -8.34
N ASN A 69 -21.35 3.53 -9.66
CA ASN A 69 -21.81 2.53 -10.62
C ASN A 69 -20.64 1.82 -11.32
N SER A 70 -19.52 2.52 -11.56
CA SER A 70 -18.25 1.97 -12.04
C SER A 70 -17.27 1.88 -10.88
N ASN A 71 -17.32 0.78 -10.12
CA ASN A 71 -16.33 0.53 -9.08
C ASN A 71 -15.98 -0.95 -8.94
N MET A 72 -14.73 -1.16 -8.55
CA MET A 72 -14.18 -2.44 -8.19
C MET A 72 -14.16 -2.59 -6.66
N ARG A 73 -14.60 -3.75 -6.16
CA ARG A 73 -14.64 -4.01 -4.71
C ARG A 73 -13.26 -4.36 -4.18
N PHE A 74 -12.92 -3.87 -2.98
CA PHE A 74 -11.62 -4.12 -2.36
C PHE A 74 -11.33 -5.61 -2.20
N ASN A 75 -12.34 -6.40 -1.80
CA ASN A 75 -12.19 -7.85 -1.66
C ASN A 75 -11.96 -8.58 -2.98
N SER A 76 -12.41 -8.02 -4.11
CA SER A 76 -12.12 -8.56 -5.44
C SER A 76 -10.67 -8.28 -5.80
N ILE A 77 -10.21 -7.04 -5.62
CA ILE A 77 -8.82 -6.63 -5.91
C ILE A 77 -7.84 -7.42 -5.05
N ALA A 78 -8.08 -7.51 -3.74
CA ALA A 78 -7.19 -8.21 -2.80
C ALA A 78 -7.03 -9.71 -3.10
N ARG A 79 -7.95 -10.31 -3.87
CA ARG A 79 -7.90 -11.72 -4.27
C ARG A 79 -7.29 -11.93 -5.64
N MET A 80 -7.01 -10.86 -6.39
CA MET A 80 -6.32 -10.96 -7.67
C MET A 80 -4.90 -11.47 -7.42
N LYS A 81 -4.46 -12.37 -8.30
CA LYS A 81 -3.13 -12.96 -8.27
C LYS A 81 -2.49 -12.76 -9.62
N GLY A 82 -1.25 -12.29 -9.61
CA GLY A 82 -0.37 -12.28 -10.76
C GLY A 82 0.33 -13.63 -10.92
N ASP A 83 1.38 -13.62 -11.72
CA ASP A 83 2.26 -14.77 -11.88
C ASP A 83 3.01 -15.08 -10.58
N ASN A 84 3.42 -16.34 -10.38
CA ASN A 84 4.22 -16.77 -9.21
C ASN A 84 3.63 -16.39 -7.84
N GLU A 85 2.29 -16.36 -7.73
CA GLU A 85 1.55 -15.99 -6.51
C GLU A 85 1.68 -14.52 -6.09
N GLU A 86 2.26 -13.68 -6.94
CA GLU A 86 2.32 -12.23 -6.76
C GLU A 86 0.91 -11.65 -6.59
N LYS A 87 0.86 -10.52 -5.92
CA LYS A 87 -0.35 -9.74 -5.72
C LYS A 87 -0.78 -9.17 -7.08
N GLY A 88 -1.97 -9.55 -7.52
CA GLY A 88 -2.58 -8.90 -8.68
C GLY A 88 -3.08 -7.50 -8.33
N TYR A 89 -3.37 -6.73 -9.37
CA TYR A 89 -3.88 -5.36 -9.25
C TYR A 89 -5.12 -5.18 -10.11
N TRP A 90 -5.86 -4.13 -9.81
CA TRP A 90 -6.88 -3.62 -10.71
C TRP A 90 -6.32 -2.45 -11.52
N ASP A 91 -6.44 -2.56 -12.83
CA ASP A 91 -6.12 -1.51 -13.81
C ASP A 91 -7.29 -0.52 -13.87
N ALA A 92 -7.01 0.73 -13.51
CA ALA A 92 -7.99 1.81 -13.40
C ALA A 92 -8.00 2.76 -14.62
N SER A 93 -7.35 2.39 -15.72
CA SER A 93 -7.24 3.22 -16.94
C SER A 93 -8.59 3.70 -17.52
N ASP A 94 -9.66 2.91 -17.37
CA ASP A 94 -10.99 3.25 -17.89
C ASP A 94 -11.81 4.21 -16.98
N ASP A 95 -11.37 4.43 -15.73
CA ASP A 95 -12.11 5.23 -14.75
C ASP A 95 -11.76 6.73 -14.79
N GLY A 96 -10.71 7.09 -15.52
CA GLY A 96 -10.26 8.47 -15.70
C GLY A 96 -9.55 9.04 -14.45
N PRO A 97 -9.16 10.32 -14.50
CA PRO A 97 -8.10 10.86 -13.62
C PRO A 97 -8.44 10.92 -12.13
N LEU A 98 -9.72 10.75 -11.77
CA LEU A 98 -10.20 10.97 -10.40
C LEU A 98 -10.85 9.70 -9.88
N LEU A 99 -10.11 8.98 -9.04
CA LEU A 99 -10.62 7.81 -8.32
C LEU A 99 -11.26 8.22 -7.00
N GLN A 100 -12.32 7.51 -6.62
CA GLN A 100 -13.00 7.67 -5.34
C GLN A 100 -13.12 6.32 -4.65
N ILE A 101 -12.89 6.29 -3.34
CA ILE A 101 -13.21 5.15 -2.48
C ILE A 101 -14.61 5.38 -1.89
N PHE A 102 -15.48 4.40 -2.05
CA PHE A 102 -16.86 4.40 -1.55
C PHE A 102 -16.99 3.46 -0.35
N ASN A 103 -17.44 3.99 0.77
CA ASN A 103 -17.73 3.22 1.97
C ASN A 103 -19.23 2.99 2.14
N LYS A 104 -19.68 1.77 1.87
CA LYS A 104 -21.10 1.36 1.96
C LYS A 104 -21.41 0.64 3.28
N ASN A 105 -20.50 0.68 4.28
CA ASN A 105 -20.74 0.09 5.59
C ASN A 105 -21.78 0.87 6.40
N LYS A 106 -22.51 0.15 7.27
CA LYS A 106 -23.45 0.78 8.22
C LYS A 106 -22.65 1.66 9.17
N LYS A 107 -23.13 2.89 9.43
CA LYS A 107 -22.42 3.91 10.22
C LYS A 107 -21.06 4.30 9.63
N LEU A 108 -20.83 4.05 8.33
CA LEU A 108 -19.58 4.41 7.63
C LEU A 108 -18.33 3.82 8.30
N LYS A 109 -18.47 2.63 8.89
CA LYS A 109 -17.36 1.97 9.55
C LYS A 109 -16.34 1.44 8.55
N SER A 110 -15.07 1.67 8.83
CA SER A 110 -13.95 1.05 8.13
C SER A 110 -13.47 -0.21 8.89
N ALA A 111 -12.53 -0.93 8.29
CA ALA A 111 -11.79 -2.02 8.92
C ALA A 111 -10.37 -2.03 8.36
N PRO A 112 -9.39 -2.61 9.07
CA PRO A 112 -8.00 -2.62 8.62
C PRO A 112 -7.88 -3.05 7.15
N PHE A 113 -7.31 -2.18 6.33
CA PHE A 113 -6.98 -2.41 4.93
C PHE A 113 -5.78 -1.52 4.57
N LEU A 114 -5.08 -1.89 3.50
CA LEU A 114 -4.07 -1.04 2.88
C LEU A 114 -4.39 -0.93 1.39
N ALA A 115 -4.60 0.28 0.91
CA ALA A 115 -4.69 0.56 -0.51
C ALA A 115 -3.42 1.29 -0.94
N TRP A 116 -2.74 0.76 -1.95
CA TRP A 116 -1.62 1.42 -2.60
C TRP A 116 -1.96 1.60 -4.07
N ILE A 117 -2.03 2.85 -4.49
CA ILE A 117 -2.43 3.24 -5.85
C ILE A 117 -1.21 3.88 -6.49
N VAL A 118 -0.74 3.30 -7.59
CA VAL A 118 0.52 3.70 -8.26
C VAL A 118 0.23 4.00 -9.72
N GLN A 119 0.75 5.10 -10.25
CA GLN A 119 0.63 5.39 -11.67
C GLN A 119 1.36 4.34 -12.51
N ALA A 120 0.72 3.85 -13.57
CA ALA A 120 1.25 2.75 -14.39
C ALA A 120 2.49 3.13 -15.21
N ASN A 121 2.75 4.43 -15.39
CA ASN A 121 3.96 4.95 -16.03
C ASN A 121 5.18 5.02 -15.10
N THR A 122 5.04 4.61 -13.83
CA THR A 122 6.13 4.65 -12.85
C THR A 122 7.24 3.68 -13.24
N THR A 123 8.49 4.15 -13.20
CA THR A 123 9.66 3.32 -13.52
C THR A 123 9.76 2.14 -12.55
N GLY A 124 9.91 0.93 -13.08
CA GLY A 124 10.10 -0.28 -12.28
C GLY A 124 8.81 -1.05 -11.94
N ILE A 125 7.62 -0.54 -12.27
CA ILE A 125 6.35 -1.21 -11.93
C ILE A 125 6.22 -2.61 -12.53
N ASN A 126 6.71 -2.81 -13.76
CA ASN A 126 6.63 -4.09 -14.47
C ASN A 126 7.75 -5.08 -14.09
N SER A 127 8.77 -4.63 -13.36
CA SER A 127 9.90 -5.46 -12.92
C SER A 127 9.90 -5.70 -11.41
N THR A 128 8.96 -5.10 -10.68
CA THR A 128 8.82 -5.24 -9.24
C THR A 128 7.83 -6.34 -8.94
N GLN A 129 8.19 -7.25 -8.03
CA GLN A 129 7.27 -8.27 -7.53
C GLN A 129 6.56 -7.74 -6.29
N ILE A 130 5.24 -7.87 -6.23
CA ILE A 130 4.44 -7.33 -5.11
C ILE A 130 3.77 -8.48 -4.39
N PHE A 131 3.90 -8.54 -3.06
CA PHE A 131 3.31 -9.60 -2.25
C PHE A 131 2.53 -9.06 -1.05
N ASP A 132 1.54 -9.82 -0.60
CA ASP A 132 1.09 -9.68 0.79
C ASP A 132 2.05 -10.43 1.71
N ALA A 133 2.30 -9.89 2.91
CA ALA A 133 3.16 -10.57 3.89
C ALA A 133 2.67 -11.99 4.21
N SER A 134 1.36 -12.22 4.21
CA SER A 134 0.78 -13.55 4.45
C SER A 134 1.10 -14.58 3.35
N SER A 135 1.45 -14.15 2.14
CA SER A 135 1.84 -15.05 1.03
C SER A 135 3.34 -15.37 1.00
N LEU A 136 4.18 -14.64 1.74
CA LEU A 136 5.64 -14.80 1.68
C LEU A 136 6.19 -16.01 2.45
N LEU A 137 5.35 -16.73 3.20
CA LEU A 137 5.79 -17.86 4.03
C LEU A 137 6.36 -19.03 3.23
N SER A 138 6.16 -19.08 1.91
CA SER A 138 6.54 -20.21 1.05
C SER A 138 7.27 -19.84 -0.24
N THR A 139 7.52 -18.56 -0.50
CA THR A 139 8.05 -18.13 -1.80
C THR A 139 9.55 -17.93 -1.74
N MET A 140 10.29 -18.64 -2.59
CA MET A 140 11.68 -18.29 -2.86
C MET A 140 11.69 -16.96 -3.61
N LEU A 141 12.24 -15.93 -2.97
CA LEU A 141 12.39 -14.62 -3.57
C LEU A 141 13.53 -14.66 -4.59
N TYR A 142 13.23 -14.25 -5.81
CA TYR A 142 14.24 -14.11 -6.86
C TYR A 142 14.98 -12.78 -6.72
N SER A 143 16.13 -12.64 -7.37
CA SER A 143 16.85 -11.37 -7.42
C SER A 143 15.99 -10.31 -8.13
N GLY A 144 15.70 -9.20 -7.46
CA GLY A 144 14.91 -8.11 -8.02
C GLY A 144 14.35 -7.20 -6.92
N THR A 145 13.57 -6.20 -7.33
CA THR A 145 12.86 -5.32 -6.41
C THR A 145 11.58 -6.01 -5.95
N ILE A 146 11.38 -6.12 -4.65
CA ILE A 146 10.22 -6.78 -4.06
C ILE A 146 9.54 -5.82 -3.10
N THR A 147 8.27 -5.55 -3.33
CA THR A 147 7.42 -4.78 -2.41
C THR A 147 6.51 -5.73 -1.64
N VAL A 148 6.47 -5.55 -0.32
CA VAL A 148 5.63 -6.34 0.58
C VAL A 148 4.64 -5.43 1.29
N MET A 149 3.38 -5.82 1.26
CA MET A 149 2.26 -5.11 1.83
C MET A 149 1.65 -5.89 3.00
N ASN A 150 1.30 -5.19 4.08
CA ASN A 150 0.45 -5.74 5.12
C ASN A 150 -0.26 -4.63 5.92
N THR A 151 -1.35 -4.96 6.58
CA THR A 151 -2.03 -4.04 7.52
C THR A 151 -1.58 -4.22 8.96
N GLU A 152 -0.85 -5.30 9.24
CA GLU A 152 -0.37 -5.67 10.56
C GLU A 152 1.15 -5.81 10.53
N PRO A 153 1.87 -5.59 11.64
CA PRO A 153 3.30 -5.85 11.70
C PRO A 153 3.64 -7.28 11.29
N PHE A 154 4.74 -7.46 10.56
CA PHE A 154 5.15 -8.75 10.00
C PHE A 154 6.66 -8.92 10.04
N THR A 155 7.13 -10.12 9.68
CA THR A 155 8.55 -10.41 9.53
C THR A 155 8.82 -10.87 8.12
N VAL A 156 9.77 -10.23 7.45
CA VAL A 156 10.30 -10.68 6.16
C VAL A 156 11.52 -11.54 6.43
N ASN A 157 11.48 -12.78 5.97
CA ASN A 157 12.64 -13.67 5.97
C ASN A 157 13.16 -13.77 4.54
N VAL A 158 14.40 -13.33 4.33
CA VAL A 158 15.11 -13.48 3.05
C VAL A 158 16.14 -14.57 3.24
N PHE A 159 16.10 -15.59 2.39
CA PHE A 159 17.11 -16.65 2.39
C PHE A 159 17.97 -16.50 1.14
N THR A 160 19.29 -16.41 1.30
CA THR A 160 20.22 -16.16 0.21
C THR A 160 21.21 -17.32 0.06
N ALA A 161 21.39 -17.82 -1.17
CA ALA A 161 22.36 -18.89 -1.42
C ALA A 161 23.81 -18.41 -1.28
N GLN A 162 24.03 -17.10 -1.46
CA GLN A 162 25.31 -16.42 -1.31
C GLN A 162 25.07 -15.05 -0.67
N PRO A 163 26.08 -14.44 -0.03
CA PRO A 163 25.94 -13.10 0.52
C PRO A 163 25.57 -12.08 -0.55
N LEU A 164 24.54 -11.26 -0.30
CA LEU A 164 24.06 -10.23 -1.23
C LEU A 164 24.09 -8.84 -0.58
N ILE A 165 24.25 -7.81 -1.42
CA ILE A 165 23.99 -6.42 -1.03
C ILE A 165 22.48 -6.22 -1.10
N MET A 166 21.89 -5.71 -0.03
CA MET A 166 20.46 -5.44 0.07
C MET A 166 20.26 -4.03 0.59
N SER A 167 19.22 -3.37 0.08
CA SER A 167 18.66 -2.15 0.63
C SER A 167 17.21 -2.41 0.98
N ALA A 168 16.68 -1.75 2.00
CA ALA A 168 15.25 -1.81 2.28
C ALA A 168 14.72 -0.44 2.68
N THR A 169 13.57 -0.05 2.14
CA THR A 169 12.93 1.24 2.34
C THR A 169 11.49 1.01 2.77
N ALA A 170 11.02 1.72 3.81
CA ALA A 170 9.65 1.63 4.32
C ALA A 170 8.63 2.38 3.44
N ALA A 171 8.69 2.17 2.13
CA ALA A 171 7.84 2.79 1.11
C ALA A 171 7.62 1.81 -0.07
N GLY A 172 6.83 2.23 -1.05
CA GLY A 172 6.68 1.50 -2.32
C GLY A 172 7.94 1.55 -3.18
N PHE A 173 8.00 0.74 -4.25
CA PHE A 173 9.18 0.70 -5.14
C PHE A 173 9.45 2.04 -5.82
N ASP A 174 8.41 2.84 -6.00
CA ASP A 174 8.42 4.16 -6.61
C ASP A 174 9.24 5.18 -5.83
N MET A 175 9.60 4.85 -4.58
CA MET A 175 10.36 5.71 -3.68
C MET A 175 11.76 5.19 -3.33
N VAL A 176 12.20 4.07 -3.92
CA VAL A 176 13.51 3.45 -3.59
C VAL A 176 14.69 4.39 -3.89
N SER A 177 14.56 5.26 -4.90
CA SER A 177 15.60 6.23 -5.25
C SER A 177 15.51 7.55 -4.49
N ASP A 178 14.48 7.77 -3.67
CA ASP A 178 14.29 9.02 -2.95
C ASP A 178 14.87 8.93 -1.53
N SER A 179 15.81 9.83 -1.23
CA SER A 179 16.40 10.02 0.09
C SER A 179 15.42 10.47 1.18
N SER A 180 14.20 10.87 0.81
CA SER A 180 13.17 11.34 1.76
C SER A 180 12.54 10.21 2.58
N CYS A 181 12.61 8.97 2.10
CA CYS A 181 12.04 7.81 2.77
C CYS A 181 13.03 7.19 3.77
N ALA A 182 12.51 6.64 4.88
CA ALA A 182 13.34 5.98 5.86
C ALA A 182 13.90 4.66 5.29
N ASN A 183 15.21 4.65 5.03
CA ASN A 183 15.95 3.42 4.79
C ASN A 183 15.98 2.62 6.09
N VAL A 184 15.41 1.41 6.05
CA VAL A 184 15.39 0.47 7.17
C VAL A 184 16.65 -0.39 7.15
N VAL A 185 17.18 -0.66 5.95
CA VAL A 185 18.46 -1.32 5.74
C VAL A 185 19.23 -0.52 4.69
N GLU A 186 20.36 0.06 5.07
CA GLU A 186 21.25 0.73 4.12
C GLU A 186 22.31 -0.25 3.60
N PRO A 187 22.61 -0.22 2.29
CA PRO A 187 23.75 -0.94 1.76
C PRO A 187 25.02 -0.28 2.30
N GLN A 188 25.67 -0.91 3.29
CA GLN A 188 27.03 -0.53 3.64
C GLN A 188 27.98 -1.21 2.64
N ASP A 189 28.87 -0.45 2.00
CA ASP A 189 29.78 -0.84 0.89
C ASP A 189 30.71 -2.06 1.17
N SER A 190 30.55 -2.75 2.30
CA SER A 190 31.34 -3.92 2.69
C SER A 190 30.54 -5.01 3.43
N VAL A 191 29.23 -4.83 3.66
CA VAL A 191 28.41 -5.79 4.39
C VAL A 191 27.50 -6.50 3.40
N SER A 192 27.85 -7.74 3.08
CA SER A 192 26.96 -8.66 2.40
C SER A 192 26.20 -9.47 3.45
N TYR A 193 24.91 -9.63 3.24
CA TYR A 193 24.03 -10.33 4.16
C TYR A 193 23.82 -11.75 3.67
N LEU A 194 24.03 -12.72 4.57
CA LEU A 194 23.65 -14.11 4.38
C LEU A 194 22.43 -14.39 5.24
N ASP A 195 21.29 -14.59 4.58
CA ASP A 195 19.97 -14.62 5.19
C ASP A 195 19.63 -13.33 5.99
N MET A 196 18.36 -12.96 6.03
CA MET A 196 17.91 -11.81 6.81
C MET A 196 16.53 -12.08 7.39
N SER A 197 16.32 -11.66 8.63
CA SER A 197 15.00 -11.58 9.24
C SER A 197 14.75 -10.15 9.69
N LEU A 198 13.83 -9.47 9.03
CA LEU A 198 13.50 -8.07 9.32
C LEU A 198 12.08 -7.98 9.88
N TRP A 199 11.96 -7.43 11.10
CA TRP A 199 10.66 -7.04 11.66
C TRP A 199 10.21 -5.71 11.04
N VAL A 200 9.02 -5.70 10.47
CA VAL A 200 8.45 -4.57 9.74
C VAL A 200 7.17 -4.13 10.44
N SER A 201 7.15 -2.88 10.87
CA SER A 201 5.96 -2.23 11.46
C SER A 201 5.29 -1.23 10.54
N SER A 202 5.85 -0.99 9.34
CA SER A 202 5.25 -0.17 8.30
C SER A 202 4.23 -0.98 7.48
N PRO A 203 3.23 -0.33 6.88
CA PRO A 203 2.25 -1.03 6.03
C PRO A 203 2.87 -1.56 4.74
N ILE A 204 3.98 -0.96 4.30
CA ILE A 204 4.71 -1.33 3.09
C ILE A 204 6.21 -1.33 3.36
N ILE A 205 6.91 -2.22 2.69
CA ILE A 205 8.38 -2.20 2.60
C ILE A 205 8.78 -2.66 1.21
N THR A 206 9.83 -2.06 0.67
CA THR A 206 10.46 -2.50 -0.58
C THR A 206 11.93 -2.79 -0.34
N PHE A 207 12.45 -3.85 -0.94
CA PHE A 207 13.86 -4.26 -0.88
C PHE A 207 14.38 -4.73 -2.23
#